data_AF-M2SV16-F1
#
_entry.id   AF-M2SV16-F1
#
_cell.length_a   1.000
_cell.length_b   1.000
_cell.length_c   1.000
_cell.angle_alpha   90.00
_cell.angle_beta   90.00
_cell.angle_gamma   90.00
#
_symmetry.space_group_name_H-M   'P 1'
#
loop_
_entity.id
_entity.type
_entity.pdbx_description
1 polymer ?
#
loop_
_entity_poly.entity_id
_entity_poly.type
_entity_poly.pdbx_seq_one_letter_code
_entity_poly.pdbx_strand_id
1 'polypeptide(L)'
;MANSLKEKSLYSELRAASITIGIPTPSTVSVTATLPRSPESTGPPPTPIATRGTHGDCEAQPSGYGPIPKYDKMRGFYYSPEIRHAAENAPIPPGYIESFVSANGSFVGSHYLGHYELKSFDTLEGTEPGHDQICQGFNTYFERAPAIRLGPECRESTSRTIIKCALWGEPLRIEGAKNIGYREWEFDVVIAGSNGYSLEKYAESRNLAPGKKLDHMVLATLFALQVFLGFMTP
;
A
#
# COMPACT_ATOMS: atom_id res chain seq x y z
N MET A 1 -19.16 4.37 33.48
CA MET A 1 -20.38 3.95 32.77
C MET A 1 -19.92 3.49 31.39
N ALA A 2 -19.35 2.30 31.28
CA ALA A 2 -20.08 1.04 31.09
C ALA A 2 -20.93 1.08 29.80
N ASN A 3 -20.42 0.35 28.80
CA ASN A 3 -21.18 -0.50 27.88
C ASN A 3 -22.23 0.21 27.01
N SER A 4 -21.98 0.50 25.73
CA SER A 4 -21.66 -0.47 24.65
C SER A 4 -22.48 -1.76 24.79
N LEU A 5 -23.35 -2.02 23.81
CA LEU A 5 -24.20 -3.21 23.55
C LEU A 5 -25.63 -2.70 23.31
N LYS A 6 -26.06 -2.46 22.07
CA LYS A 6 -26.62 -3.41 21.09
C LYS A 6 -27.42 -2.48 20.14
N GLU A 7 -27.58 -2.62 18.84
CA GLU A 7 -27.81 -3.79 18.02
C GLU A 7 -27.84 -3.23 16.58
N LYS A 8 -26.84 -3.51 15.74
CA LYS A 8 -27.07 -3.63 14.30
C LYS A 8 -26.73 -5.07 13.92
N SER A 9 -27.56 -5.97 14.46
CA SER A 9 -27.74 -7.33 13.94
C SER A 9 -28.96 -7.29 13.02
N LEU A 10 -28.71 -7.08 11.75
CA LEU A 10 -29.61 -7.26 10.61
C LEU A 10 -28.67 -7.04 9.42
N TYR A 11 -28.00 -8.05 8.89
CA TYR A 11 -28.61 -9.06 8.04
C TYR A 11 -27.98 -10.44 8.29
N SER A 12 -28.76 -11.35 8.86
CA SER A 12 -28.51 -12.79 8.81
C SER A 12 -29.56 -13.46 7.93
N GLU A 13 -29.10 -14.43 7.15
CA GLU A 13 -29.86 -15.56 6.60
C GLU A 13 -30.84 -15.28 5.45
N LEU A 14 -30.31 -15.34 4.22
CA LEU A 14 -31.08 -15.89 3.09
C LEU A 14 -30.92 -17.41 3.14
N ARG A 15 -31.94 -18.08 3.68
CA ARG A 15 -32.14 -19.52 3.62
C ARG A 15 -32.59 -19.94 2.23
N ALA A 16 -32.07 -21.09 1.81
CA ALA A 16 -32.44 -21.81 0.61
C ALA A 16 -33.94 -22.17 0.59
N ALA A 17 -34.57 -21.99 -0.56
CA ALA A 17 -35.78 -22.69 -0.95
C ALA A 17 -35.49 -23.46 -2.24
N SER A 18 -35.84 -24.73 -2.23
CA SER A 18 -35.62 -25.68 -3.29
C SER A 18 -36.96 -26.34 -3.63
N ILE A 19 -37.06 -26.81 -4.89
CA ILE A 19 -37.87 -27.94 -5.39
C ILE A 19 -39.05 -27.64 -6.35
N THR A 20 -38.79 -28.03 -7.62
CA THR A 20 -39.62 -28.57 -8.74
C THR A 20 -40.82 -27.78 -9.24
N ILE A 21 -41.17 -27.77 -10.53
CA ILE A 21 -41.56 -28.86 -11.47
C ILE A 21 -41.52 -28.20 -12.89
N GLY A 22 -41.27 -28.79 -14.05
CA GLY A 22 -41.12 -30.16 -14.54
C GLY A 22 -40.77 -30.14 -16.05
N ILE A 23 -40.25 -31.26 -16.55
CA ILE A 23 -39.87 -31.54 -17.96
C ILE A 23 -40.98 -32.44 -18.55
N PRO A 24 -41.51 -32.21 -19.78
CA PRO A 24 -40.98 -32.83 -21.03
C PRO A 24 -41.25 -31.95 -22.28
N THR A 25 -40.78 -32.15 -23.53
CA THR A 25 -40.16 -33.21 -24.34
C THR A 25 -39.54 -32.51 -25.58
N PRO A 26 -38.67 -33.14 -26.40
CA PRO A 26 -37.75 -32.45 -27.31
C PRO A 26 -38.37 -32.13 -28.69
N SER A 27 -37.87 -31.08 -29.33
CA SER A 27 -38.04 -30.86 -30.78
C SER A 27 -36.70 -30.49 -31.40
N THR A 28 -36.40 -31.20 -32.49
CA THR A 28 -35.14 -31.35 -33.21
C THR A 28 -34.79 -30.11 -34.07
N VAL A 29 -33.51 -30.06 -34.51
CA VAL A 29 -32.95 -29.30 -35.67
C VAL A 29 -32.39 -27.91 -35.29
N SER A 30 -31.15 -27.46 -35.57
CA SER A 30 -30.05 -27.90 -36.46
C SER A 30 -28.69 -27.42 -35.90
N VAL A 31 -27.63 -28.18 -36.16
CA VAL A 31 -26.24 -27.90 -35.75
C VAL A 31 -25.58 -26.95 -36.74
N THR A 32 -25.04 -25.82 -36.26
CA THR A 32 -24.01 -25.06 -36.96
C THR A 32 -22.78 -25.00 -36.06
N ALA A 33 -21.73 -25.73 -36.45
CA ALA A 33 -20.45 -25.75 -35.77
C ALA A 33 -19.66 -24.48 -36.12
N THR A 34 -19.32 -23.67 -35.13
CA THR A 34 -18.36 -22.56 -35.26
C THR A 34 -17.16 -22.85 -34.35
N LEU A 35 -15.97 -22.86 -34.93
CA LEU A 35 -14.68 -23.19 -34.31
C LEU A 35 -14.36 -22.31 -33.08
N PRO A 36 -13.72 -22.83 -32.02
CA PRO A 36 -13.31 -22.03 -30.87
C PRO A 36 -12.10 -21.13 -31.20
N ARG A 37 -12.21 -19.84 -30.89
CA ARG A 37 -11.08 -18.90 -30.86
C ARG A 37 -10.53 -18.84 -29.43
N SER A 38 -9.24 -19.07 -29.27
CA SER A 38 -8.46 -18.91 -28.02
C SER A 38 -7.38 -17.85 -28.24
N PRO A 39 -6.80 -17.21 -27.21
CA PRO A 39 -7.36 -16.70 -25.96
C PRO A 39 -7.13 -15.17 -25.85
N GLU A 40 -7.98 -14.44 -25.12
CA GLU A 40 -7.57 -13.12 -24.61
C GLU A 40 -7.04 -13.30 -23.18
N SER A 41 -5.74 -13.02 -23.05
CA SER A 41 -4.96 -13.12 -21.82
C SER A 41 -5.60 -12.28 -20.72
N THR A 42 -6.32 -12.94 -19.82
CA THR A 42 -6.85 -12.31 -18.62
C THR A 42 -5.70 -12.19 -17.63
N GLY A 43 -5.11 -11.00 -17.54
CA GLY A 43 -4.23 -10.66 -16.43
C GLY A 43 -4.97 -10.87 -15.09
N PRO A 44 -4.25 -11.09 -13.98
CA PRO A 44 -4.88 -11.32 -12.68
C PRO A 44 -5.80 -10.13 -12.33
N PRO A 45 -7.00 -10.40 -11.77
CA PRO A 45 -7.92 -9.35 -11.39
C PRO A 45 -7.28 -8.40 -10.35
N PRO A 46 -7.55 -7.09 -10.43
CA PRO A 46 -7.04 -6.14 -9.44
C PRO A 46 -7.52 -6.55 -8.04
N THR A 47 -6.62 -6.46 -7.06
CA THR A 47 -6.91 -6.81 -5.66
C THR A 47 -8.15 -6.05 -5.18
N PRO A 48 -9.18 -6.73 -4.65
CA PRO A 48 -10.41 -6.06 -4.20
C PRO A 48 -10.13 -5.18 -2.99
N ILE A 49 -10.64 -3.95 -3.05
CA ILE A 49 -10.63 -2.99 -1.95
C ILE A 49 -11.50 -3.54 -0.81
N ALA A 50 -10.92 -3.70 0.39
CA ALA A 50 -11.64 -4.18 1.56
C ALA A 50 -12.76 -3.20 1.97
N THR A 51 -13.93 -3.70 2.38
CA THR A 51 -15.07 -2.83 2.79
C THR A 51 -15.23 -2.83 4.32
N ARG A 52 -15.36 -1.64 4.92
CA ARG A 52 -15.59 -1.40 6.35
C ARG A 52 -16.90 -0.65 6.58
N GLY A 53 -17.71 -1.07 7.56
CA GLY A 53 -18.93 -0.37 7.99
C GLY A 53 -18.82 0.09 9.44
N THR A 54 -18.36 1.32 9.65
CA THR A 54 -18.20 1.94 10.98
C THR A 54 -19.52 2.53 11.50
N HIS A 55 -19.72 2.58 12.82
CA HIS A 55 -20.91 3.21 13.42
C HIS A 55 -20.68 4.71 13.68
N GLY A 56 -20.30 5.47 12.65
CA GLY A 56 -20.17 6.93 12.78
C GLY A 56 -21.51 7.62 12.98
N ASP A 57 -21.44 8.83 13.50
CA ASP A 57 -22.55 9.71 13.88
C ASP A 57 -22.65 10.94 12.98
N CYS A 58 -21.98 10.91 11.82
CA CYS A 58 -21.99 11.98 10.83
C CYS A 58 -21.34 13.29 11.30
N GLU A 59 -20.60 13.29 12.41
CA GLU A 59 -19.88 14.48 12.86
C GLU A 59 -18.80 14.88 11.85
N ALA A 60 -18.65 16.18 11.62
CA ALA A 60 -17.58 16.73 10.80
C ALA A 60 -16.20 16.30 11.33
N GLN A 61 -15.32 15.95 10.41
CA GLN A 61 -13.92 15.66 10.67
C GLN A 61 -13.08 16.93 10.52
N PRO A 62 -11.90 17.02 11.17
CA PRO A 62 -10.95 18.09 10.90
C PRO A 62 -10.59 18.16 9.42
N SER A 63 -10.46 19.39 8.89
CA SER A 63 -10.03 19.62 7.52
C SER A 63 -8.68 18.98 7.24
N GLY A 64 -8.51 18.47 6.02
CA GLY A 64 -7.22 18.04 5.51
C GLY A 64 -6.39 19.20 4.98
N TYR A 65 -5.10 18.96 4.77
CA TYR A 65 -4.14 19.95 4.25
C TYR A 65 -3.76 19.74 2.78
N GLY A 66 -4.11 18.58 2.20
CA GLY A 66 -3.82 18.28 0.80
C GLY A 66 -4.85 18.86 -0.17
N PRO A 67 -4.54 18.87 -1.48
CA PRO A 67 -5.48 19.31 -2.51
C PRO A 67 -6.67 18.36 -2.61
N ILE A 68 -7.87 18.89 -2.80
CA ILE A 68 -9.05 18.12 -3.18
C ILE A 68 -9.16 18.17 -4.71
N PRO A 69 -9.04 17.04 -5.42
CA PRO A 69 -9.11 17.02 -6.88
C PRO A 69 -10.46 17.55 -7.39
N LYS A 70 -10.48 18.17 -8.58
CA LYS A 70 -11.71 18.65 -9.25
C LYS A 70 -12.80 17.57 -9.34
N TYR A 71 -12.38 16.33 -9.60
CA TYR A 71 -13.25 15.16 -9.59
C TYR A 71 -13.05 14.41 -8.27
N ASP A 72 -13.82 14.77 -7.25
CA ASP A 72 -13.73 14.17 -5.91
C ASP A 72 -14.32 12.74 -5.86
N LYS A 73 -13.60 11.81 -6.49
CA LYS A 73 -13.84 10.36 -6.46
C LYS A 73 -12.50 9.64 -6.52
N MET A 74 -12.48 8.35 -6.20
CA MET A 74 -11.32 7.46 -6.32
C MET A 74 -10.47 7.73 -7.58
N ARG A 75 -11.09 7.67 -8.77
CA ARG A 75 -10.37 7.85 -10.04
C ARG A 75 -9.76 9.24 -10.17
N GLY A 76 -10.48 10.29 -9.76
CA GLY A 76 -9.96 11.66 -9.83
C GLY A 76 -8.82 11.89 -8.85
N PHE A 77 -8.80 11.16 -7.73
CA PHE A 77 -7.70 11.19 -6.76
C PHE A 77 -6.43 10.52 -7.30
N TYR A 78 -6.52 9.32 -7.86
CA TYR A 78 -5.36 8.62 -8.44
C TYR A 78 -4.73 9.34 -9.64
N TYR A 79 -5.51 10.12 -10.39
CA TYR A 79 -5.05 10.82 -11.58
C TYR A 79 -4.97 12.35 -11.38
N SER A 80 -5.01 12.85 -10.14
CA SER A 80 -4.92 14.28 -9.85
C SER A 80 -3.55 14.83 -10.26
N PRO A 81 -3.48 15.81 -11.18
CA PRO A 81 -2.24 16.48 -11.52
C PRO A 81 -1.61 17.19 -10.32
N GLU A 82 -2.42 17.75 -9.42
CA GLU A 82 -1.95 18.48 -8.24
C GLU A 82 -1.25 17.56 -7.23
N ILE A 83 -1.85 16.41 -6.93
CA ILE A 83 -1.26 15.38 -6.06
C ILE A 83 0.03 14.86 -6.66
N ARG A 84 0.01 14.51 -7.94
CA ARG A 84 1.16 13.97 -8.65
C ARG A 84 2.30 15.00 -8.73
N HIS A 85 1.97 16.25 -9.05
CA HIS A 85 2.95 17.33 -9.11
C HIS A 85 3.61 17.57 -7.74
N ALA A 86 2.83 17.59 -6.65
CA ALA A 86 3.38 17.74 -5.30
C ALA A 86 4.34 16.59 -4.95
N ALA A 87 3.98 15.35 -5.28
CA ALA A 87 4.83 14.18 -5.03
C ALA A 87 6.10 14.17 -5.91
N GLU A 88 5.99 14.41 -7.21
CA GLU A 88 7.11 14.40 -8.16
C GLU A 88 8.14 15.52 -7.92
N ASN A 89 7.73 16.63 -7.29
CA ASN A 89 8.61 17.77 -7.02
C ASN A 89 9.07 17.88 -5.56
N ALA A 90 8.71 16.91 -4.72
CA ALA A 90 9.15 16.89 -3.33
C ALA A 90 10.67 16.62 -3.26
N PRO A 91 11.43 17.37 -2.44
CA PRO A 91 12.87 17.17 -2.33
C PRO A 91 13.19 15.80 -1.70
N ILE A 92 14.34 15.23 -2.06
CA ILE A 92 14.87 14.07 -1.34
C ILE A 92 15.50 14.60 -0.03
N PRO A 93 15.12 14.08 1.14
CA PRO A 93 15.72 14.53 2.39
C PRO A 93 17.20 14.14 2.49
N PRO A 94 18.07 14.97 3.10
CA PRO A 94 19.48 14.64 3.28
C PRO A 94 19.71 13.31 4.01
N GLY A 95 20.59 12.45 3.49
CA GLY A 95 20.92 11.14 4.06
C GLY A 95 19.91 10.03 3.73
N TYR A 96 18.93 10.32 2.88
CA TYR A 96 17.99 9.34 2.35
C TYR A 96 18.18 9.15 0.85
N ILE A 97 17.92 7.93 0.39
CA ILE A 97 17.69 7.65 -1.02
C ILE A 97 16.19 7.55 -1.31
N GLU A 98 15.81 7.98 -2.50
CA GLU A 98 14.50 7.73 -3.06
C GLU A 98 14.34 6.23 -3.38
N SER A 99 13.33 5.60 -2.79
CA SER A 99 12.96 4.20 -3.05
C SER A 99 11.82 4.09 -4.07
N PHE A 100 10.92 5.07 -4.08
CA PHE A 100 9.89 5.26 -5.11
C PHE A 100 9.26 6.64 -4.99
N VAL A 101 8.68 7.14 -6.09
CA VAL A 101 7.97 8.42 -6.14
C VAL A 101 6.59 8.26 -6.78
N SER A 102 5.65 9.05 -6.27
CA SER A 102 4.29 9.19 -6.78
C SER A 102 3.55 7.86 -7.00
N ALA A 103 3.73 6.90 -6.10
CA ALA A 103 3.02 5.62 -6.17
C ALA A 103 1.54 5.75 -5.75
N ASN A 104 0.67 4.94 -6.37
CA ASN A 104 -0.75 4.80 -6.03
C ASN A 104 -0.96 3.82 -4.88
N GLY A 105 -0.31 4.06 -3.76
CA GLY A 105 -0.43 3.26 -2.55
C GLY A 105 0.69 3.57 -1.55
N SER A 106 0.38 3.46 -0.26
CA SER A 106 1.40 3.57 0.79
C SER A 106 2.15 2.25 0.95
N PHE A 107 3.33 2.33 1.58
CA PHE A 107 4.15 1.16 1.85
C PHE A 107 3.46 0.20 2.82
N VAL A 108 3.70 -1.10 2.61
CA VAL A 108 3.30 -2.20 3.49
C VAL A 108 4.53 -3.05 3.72
N GLY A 109 4.87 -3.20 4.98
CA GLY A 109 6.04 -3.93 5.46
C GLY A 109 5.79 -4.64 6.78
N SER A 110 6.81 -5.29 7.31
CA SER A 110 6.77 -6.03 8.58
C SER A 110 7.05 -5.13 9.80
N HIS A 111 7.76 -4.01 9.62
CA HIS A 111 8.25 -3.18 10.73
C HIS A 111 7.61 -1.80 10.71
N TYR A 112 6.27 -1.75 10.80
CA TYR A 112 5.56 -0.48 10.89
C TYR A 112 5.77 0.18 12.26
N LEU A 113 6.22 1.44 12.29
CA LEU A 113 6.51 2.17 13.52
C LEU A 113 5.43 3.19 13.89
N GLY A 114 4.53 3.52 12.96
CA GLY A 114 3.47 4.49 13.17
C GLY A 114 3.36 5.50 12.04
N HIS A 115 2.49 6.48 12.21
CA HIS A 115 2.36 7.61 11.30
C HIS A 115 1.93 8.87 12.05
N TYR A 116 2.12 10.00 11.39
CA TYR A 116 1.59 11.30 11.80
C TYR A 116 1.07 12.05 10.57
N GLU A 117 0.23 13.05 10.80
CA GLU A 117 -0.32 13.91 9.74
C GLU A 117 0.54 15.16 9.56
N LEU A 118 0.79 15.53 8.31
CA LEU A 118 1.54 16.73 7.93
C LEU A 118 0.59 17.85 7.51
N LYS A 119 1.08 19.10 7.64
CA LYS A 119 0.36 20.30 7.15
C LYS A 119 0.70 20.68 5.72
N SER A 120 1.73 20.07 5.15
CA SER A 120 2.19 20.24 3.77
C SER A 120 2.82 18.94 3.30
N PHE A 121 3.02 18.78 2.00
CA PHE A 121 3.78 17.66 1.46
C PHE A 121 5.27 18.01 1.52
N ASP A 122 5.80 18.11 2.74
CA ASP A 122 7.22 18.34 2.99
C ASP A 122 7.86 17.05 3.49
N THR A 123 8.73 16.49 2.66
CA THR A 123 9.48 15.27 2.95
C THR A 123 10.58 15.50 3.99
N LEU A 124 11.01 16.74 4.22
CA LEU A 124 11.98 17.10 5.26
C LEU A 124 11.39 16.92 6.66
N GLU A 125 10.08 17.13 6.85
CA GLU A 125 9.37 16.83 8.10
C GLU A 125 9.38 15.32 8.43
N GLY A 126 9.70 14.47 7.45
CA GLY A 126 9.94 13.02 7.63
C GLY A 126 11.24 12.69 8.38
N THR A 127 12.12 13.67 8.57
CA THR A 127 13.49 13.46 9.08
C THR A 127 13.71 13.88 10.53
N GLU A 128 12.64 14.21 11.28
CA GLU A 128 12.79 14.82 12.60
C GLU A 128 13.77 14.04 13.51
N PRO A 129 14.76 14.75 14.11
CA PRO A 129 15.72 14.15 15.02
C PRO A 129 15.01 13.76 16.32
N GLY A 130 14.65 12.48 16.41
CA GLY A 130 13.81 11.93 17.48
C GLY A 130 13.19 10.60 17.10
N HIS A 131 13.08 10.32 15.80
CA HIS A 131 12.87 8.98 15.29
C HIS A 131 14.14 8.16 15.52
N ASP A 132 14.10 7.41 16.62
CA ASP A 132 14.96 6.37 17.12
C ASP A 132 15.80 5.62 16.08
N GLN A 133 16.93 5.04 16.51
CA GLN A 133 17.84 4.24 15.68
C GLN A 133 17.15 3.11 14.89
N ILE A 134 15.92 2.76 15.25
CA ILE A 134 15.07 1.76 14.65
C ILE A 134 14.49 2.24 13.31
N CYS A 135 14.24 3.53 13.10
CA CYS A 135 13.72 4.05 11.84
C CYS A 135 14.74 3.86 10.71
N GLN A 136 14.34 3.19 9.64
CA GLN A 136 15.16 2.91 8.46
C GLN A 136 14.63 3.58 7.19
N GLY A 137 13.38 4.02 7.21
CA GLY A 137 12.75 4.73 6.11
C GLY A 137 11.34 5.20 6.45
N PHE A 138 10.77 5.98 5.55
CA PHE A 138 9.42 6.49 5.68
C PHE A 138 8.76 6.63 4.31
N ASN A 139 7.44 6.68 4.27
CA ASN A 139 6.71 7.15 3.09
C ASN A 139 5.72 8.26 3.42
N THR A 140 5.79 9.33 2.63
CA THR A 140 4.85 10.46 2.68
C THR A 140 3.83 10.31 1.57
N TYR A 141 2.54 10.45 1.87
CA TYR A 141 1.46 10.19 0.90
C TYR A 141 0.21 11.00 1.18
N PHE A 142 -0.62 11.15 0.16
CA PHE A 142 -1.96 11.71 0.28
C PHE A 142 -2.99 10.60 0.47
N GLU A 143 -3.92 10.77 1.40
CA GLU A 143 -5.06 9.89 1.63
C GLU A 143 -6.36 10.67 1.45
N ARG A 144 -7.22 10.17 0.57
CA ARG A 144 -8.60 10.63 0.45
C ARG A 144 -9.40 10.08 1.63
N ALA A 145 -9.91 10.94 2.50
CA ALA A 145 -10.67 10.54 3.68
C ALA A 145 -12.04 11.25 3.70
N PRO A 146 -13.07 10.69 4.35
CA PRO A 146 -14.37 11.36 4.42
C PRO A 146 -14.29 12.61 5.30
N ALA A 147 -15.02 13.65 4.91
CA ALA A 147 -15.14 14.90 5.68
C ALA A 147 -16.05 14.77 6.91
N ILE A 148 -16.74 13.63 7.06
CA ILE A 148 -17.56 13.30 8.23
C ILE A 148 -17.23 11.89 8.74
N ARG A 149 -17.62 11.58 9.98
CA ARG A 149 -17.64 10.21 10.50
C ARG A 149 -18.76 9.42 9.85
N LEU A 150 -18.43 8.66 8.82
CA LEU A 150 -19.39 7.85 8.07
C LEU A 150 -20.10 6.84 8.98
N GLY A 151 -21.39 6.70 8.73
CA GLY A 151 -22.24 5.84 9.51
C GLY A 151 -23.44 5.38 8.70
N PRO A 152 -24.32 4.58 9.30
CA PRO A 152 -25.47 4.02 8.60
C PRO A 152 -26.42 5.09 8.02
N GLU A 153 -26.51 6.26 8.66
CA GLU A 153 -27.37 7.38 8.22
C GLU A 153 -26.63 8.36 7.29
N CYS A 154 -25.32 8.18 7.09
CA CYS A 154 -24.45 9.03 6.27
C CYS A 154 -23.33 8.18 5.67
N ARG A 155 -23.68 7.43 4.63
CA ARG A 155 -22.83 6.39 4.04
C ARG A 155 -21.81 6.92 3.03
N GLU A 156 -21.93 8.19 2.64
CA GLU A 156 -21.09 8.88 1.67
C GLU A 156 -20.74 10.28 2.20
N SER A 157 -19.64 10.86 1.70
CA SER A 157 -19.18 12.19 2.10
C SER A 157 -18.39 12.88 0.99
N THR A 158 -18.34 14.21 1.02
CA THR A 158 -17.25 14.92 0.35
C THR A 158 -15.91 14.50 0.97
N SER A 159 -14.83 14.52 0.20
CA SER A 159 -13.53 14.20 0.77
C SER A 159 -12.85 15.37 1.45
N ARG A 160 -11.92 15.02 2.32
CA ARG A 160 -10.77 15.82 2.73
C ARG A 160 -9.52 15.04 2.34
N THR A 161 -8.44 15.76 2.05
CA THR A 161 -7.16 15.14 1.70
C THR A 161 -6.20 15.26 2.87
N ILE A 162 -5.87 14.14 3.49
CA ILE A 162 -4.89 14.05 4.57
C ILE A 162 -3.52 13.81 3.95
N ILE A 163 -2.48 14.45 4.50
CA ILE A 163 -1.09 14.16 4.18
C ILE A 163 -0.52 13.37 5.35
N LYS A 164 0.00 12.17 5.11
CA LYS A 164 0.55 11.31 6.16
C LYS A 164 2.00 11.00 5.89
N CYS A 165 2.80 10.97 6.95
CA CYS A 165 4.13 10.38 6.97
C CYS A 165 4.09 9.09 7.78
N ALA A 166 4.33 7.95 7.14
CA ALA A 166 4.40 6.64 7.79
C ALA A 166 5.86 6.21 7.97
N LEU A 167 6.21 5.80 9.18
CA LEU A 167 7.57 5.43 9.59
C LEU A 167 7.76 3.91 9.60
N TRP A 168 8.94 3.47 9.19
CA TRP A 168 9.26 2.06 9.04
C TRP A 168 10.63 1.72 9.62
N GLY A 169 10.67 0.61 10.35
CA GLY A 169 11.88 -0.02 10.86
C GLY A 169 12.59 -0.89 9.84
N GLU A 170 12.30 -0.69 8.56
CA GLU A 170 12.93 -1.38 7.44
C GLU A 170 13.07 -0.45 6.23
N PRO A 171 14.01 -0.72 5.31
CA PRO A 171 14.15 0.05 4.08
C PRO A 171 12.97 -0.25 3.15
N LEU A 172 12.47 0.79 2.52
CA LEU A 172 11.35 0.74 1.59
C LEU A 172 11.77 0.28 0.19
N ARG A 173 10.79 -0.16 -0.58
CA ARG A 173 10.89 -0.59 -1.97
C ARG A 173 9.54 -0.46 -2.65
N ILE A 174 9.54 -0.23 -3.96
CA ILE A 174 8.29 0.01 -4.71
C ILE A 174 7.30 -1.15 -4.59
N GLU A 175 7.76 -2.41 -4.51
CA GLU A 175 6.82 -3.54 -4.42
C GLU A 175 6.13 -3.65 -3.05
N GLY A 176 6.50 -2.78 -2.10
CA GLY A 176 5.76 -2.59 -0.86
C GLY A 176 4.65 -1.55 -0.96
N ALA A 177 4.60 -0.70 -1.99
CA ALA A 177 3.55 0.30 -2.21
C ALA A 177 2.20 -0.35 -2.60
N LYS A 178 1.61 -1.09 -1.66
CA LYS A 178 0.48 -2.00 -1.88
C LYS A 178 -0.78 -1.61 -1.11
N ASN A 179 -0.67 -0.74 -0.12
CA ASN A 179 -1.85 -0.22 0.57
C ASN A 179 -2.48 0.87 -0.30
N ILE A 180 -3.40 0.45 -1.17
CA ILE A 180 -4.13 1.32 -2.09
C ILE A 180 -5.34 2.00 -1.45
N GLY A 181 -5.62 1.69 -0.18
CA GLY A 181 -6.79 2.15 0.56
C GLY A 181 -7.86 1.05 0.78
N TYR A 182 -9.05 1.48 1.17
CA TYR A 182 -10.19 0.62 1.51
C TYR A 182 -11.50 1.39 1.23
N ARG A 183 -12.62 0.68 1.18
CA ARG A 183 -13.95 1.27 1.07
C ARG A 183 -14.53 1.38 2.47
N GLU A 184 -14.98 2.56 2.86
CA GLU A 184 -15.72 2.78 4.09
C GLU A 184 -17.15 3.16 3.71
N TRP A 185 -18.11 2.28 3.98
CA TRP A 185 -19.47 2.43 3.47
C TRP A 185 -19.52 2.59 1.94
N GLU A 186 -20.04 3.72 1.44
CA GLU A 186 -20.11 4.03 0.00
C GLU A 186 -18.92 4.90 -0.45
N PHE A 187 -18.09 5.36 0.49
CA PHE A 187 -16.92 6.19 0.24
C PHE A 187 -15.65 5.37 -0.02
N ASP A 188 -14.88 5.76 -1.04
CA ASP A 188 -13.57 5.19 -1.32
C ASP A 188 -12.45 5.98 -0.63
N VAL A 189 -11.86 5.37 0.42
CA VAL A 189 -10.60 5.84 1.01
C VAL A 189 -9.46 5.32 0.14
N VAL A 190 -8.70 6.21 -0.47
CA VAL A 190 -7.62 5.85 -1.40
C VAL A 190 -6.35 6.63 -1.17
N ILE A 191 -5.23 6.04 -1.55
CA ILE A 191 -3.89 6.60 -1.32
C ILE A 191 -3.19 6.87 -2.65
N ALA A 192 -2.66 8.07 -2.82
CA ALA A 192 -1.96 8.49 -4.04
C ALA A 192 -0.77 9.42 -3.71
N GLY A 193 0.09 9.65 -4.70
CA GLY A 193 1.25 10.54 -4.55
C GLY A 193 2.19 10.08 -3.44
N SER A 194 2.35 8.76 -3.24
CA SER A 194 3.22 8.25 -2.18
C SER A 194 4.67 8.27 -2.64
N ASN A 195 5.52 8.95 -1.87
CA ASN A 195 6.97 8.88 -2.01
C ASN A 195 7.55 8.04 -0.87
N GLY A 196 8.48 7.15 -1.17
CA GLY A 196 9.18 6.33 -0.19
C GLY A 196 10.66 6.65 -0.15
N TYR A 197 11.19 6.86 1.04
CA TYR A 197 12.59 7.21 1.28
C TYR A 197 13.21 6.24 2.28
N SER A 198 14.41 5.77 1.98
CA SER A 198 15.17 4.87 2.87
C SER A 198 16.48 5.55 3.24
N LEU A 199 16.93 5.41 4.49
CA LEU A 199 18.26 5.88 4.88
C LEU A 199 19.34 5.20 4.04
N GLU A 200 20.27 6.00 3.51
CA GLU A 200 21.36 5.54 2.63
C GLU A 200 22.11 4.34 3.22
N LYS A 201 22.46 4.41 4.51
CA LYS A 201 23.20 3.36 5.23
C LYS A 201 22.50 1.98 5.23
N TYR A 202 21.18 1.92 5.06
CA TYR A 202 20.45 0.66 5.01
C TYR A 202 20.11 0.22 3.59
N ALA A 203 20.19 1.13 2.62
CA ALA A 203 20.01 0.83 1.21
C ALA A 203 21.21 0.08 0.61
N GLU A 204 22.44 0.44 1.00
CA GLU A 204 23.67 -0.16 0.46
C GLU A 204 23.87 -1.63 0.86
N SER A 205 23.35 -2.03 2.03
CA SER A 205 23.42 -3.42 2.53
C SER A 205 22.76 -4.45 1.59
N ARG A 206 21.99 -3.99 0.58
CA ARG A 206 21.31 -4.85 -0.40
C ARG A 206 21.86 -4.77 -1.84
N ASN A 207 22.72 -3.78 -2.16
CA ASN A 207 23.51 -3.85 -3.39
C ASN A 207 24.64 -4.90 -3.28
N LEU A 208 24.86 -5.44 -2.07
CA LEU A 208 25.47 -6.74 -1.88
C LEU A 208 24.39 -7.83 -2.14
N ALA A 209 24.14 -8.10 -3.42
CA ALA A 209 23.19 -9.10 -3.89
C ALA A 209 23.30 -10.47 -3.15
N PRO A 210 22.21 -11.24 -3.02
CA PRO A 210 22.32 -12.67 -2.74
C PRO A 210 22.95 -13.34 -3.96
N GLY A 211 24.28 -13.43 -4.01
CA GLY A 211 24.94 -14.02 -5.16
C GLY A 211 26.40 -13.69 -5.42
N LYS A 212 27.10 -12.90 -4.60
CA LYS A 212 28.57 -13.02 -4.61
C LYS A 212 28.93 -14.30 -3.87
N LYS A 213 29.12 -15.38 -4.63
CA LYS A 213 29.97 -16.49 -4.23
C LYS A 213 31.19 -15.87 -3.55
N LEU A 214 31.40 -16.23 -2.30
CA LEU A 214 32.67 -16.02 -1.64
C LEU A 214 33.71 -16.69 -2.55
N ASP A 215 34.44 -15.89 -3.33
CA ASP A 215 35.49 -16.43 -4.17
C ASP A 215 36.44 -17.19 -3.26
N HIS A 216 36.57 -18.49 -3.50
CA HIS A 216 37.49 -19.40 -2.81
C HIS A 216 38.96 -18.94 -2.88
N MET A 217 39.25 -17.83 -3.55
CA MET A 217 40.56 -17.23 -3.70
C MET A 217 41.03 -16.45 -2.45
N VAL A 218 40.14 -16.06 -1.53
CA VAL A 218 40.56 -15.40 -0.27
C VAL A 218 40.88 -16.44 0.82
N LEU A 219 40.28 -17.63 0.76
CA LEU A 219 40.61 -18.71 1.70
C LEU A 219 41.88 -19.49 1.29
N ALA A 220 42.21 -19.51 -0.01
CA ALA A 220 43.43 -20.15 -0.51
C ALA A 220 44.72 -19.37 -0.15
N THR A 221 44.66 -18.03 -0.05
CA THR A 221 45.82 -17.21 0.33
C THR A 221 46.12 -17.24 1.84
N LEU A 222 45.10 -17.46 2.68
CA LEU A 222 45.29 -17.70 4.12
C LEU A 222 45.85 -19.10 4.43
N PHE A 223 45.49 -20.12 3.64
CA PHE A 223 46.09 -21.46 3.78
C PHE A 223 47.49 -21.59 3.16
N ALA A 224 47.78 -20.86 2.08
CA ALA A 224 49.13 -20.84 1.50
C ALA A 224 50.18 -20.18 2.43
N LEU A 225 49.79 -19.19 3.23
CA LEU A 225 50.69 -18.52 4.16
C LEU A 225 51.04 -19.40 5.38
N GLN A 226 50.16 -20.33 5.79
CA GLN A 226 50.46 -21.29 6.86
C GLN A 226 51.35 -22.46 6.41
N VAL A 227 51.36 -22.80 5.11
CA VAL A 227 52.25 -23.85 4.57
C VAL A 227 53.66 -23.30 4.28
N PHE A 228 53.79 -22.03 3.88
CA PHE A 228 55.11 -21.42 3.61
C PHE A 228 55.93 -21.09 4.86
N LEU A 229 55.29 -20.86 6.02
CA LEU A 229 56.00 -20.61 7.28
C LEU A 229 56.39 -21.89 8.04
N GLY A 230 55.98 -23.08 7.58
CA GLY A 230 56.25 -24.36 8.23
C GLY A 230 57.49 -25.12 7.75
N PHE A 231 58.19 -24.65 6.71
CA PHE A 231 59.33 -25.36 6.09
C PHE A 231 60.67 -24.62 6.18
N MET A 232 60.84 -23.72 7.15
CA MET A 232 62.14 -23.12 7.46
C MET A 232 62.46 -23.21 8.94
N THR A 233 62.93 -24.37 9.38
CA THR A 233 63.91 -24.46 10.47
C THR A 233 64.81 -25.68 10.22
N PRO A 234 66.12 -25.57 10.49
CA PRO A 234 67.16 -26.48 9.99
C PRO A 234 67.20 -27.85 10.66
#